data_AF-A0A6N7FHL5-F1
#
_entry.id   AF-A0A6N7FHL5-F1
#
_cell.length_a   1.000
_cell.length_b   1.000
_cell.length_c   1.000
_cell.angle_alpha   90.00
_cell.angle_beta   90.00
_cell.angle_gamma   90.00
#
_symmetry.space_group_name_H-M   'P 1'
#
loop_
_entity.id
_entity.type
_entity.pdbx_description
1 polymer ?
#
loop_
_entity_poly.entity_id
_entity_poly.type
_entity_poly.pdbx_seq_one_letter_code
_entity_poly.pdbx_strand_id
1 'polypeptide(L)'
;MTTERPQAGAAWHFGPDDAPVRVAGAEALLAHLPIFLGGWPLRRVAGAASGCDVRVRTEAGGVIAVETFGPGAAVLRFDNEMDAANGLAGALVAEYVAARADTVCLHAGSALVGAGLCVLLGVSLAGKSSVAMQLAASGYRLFGDDRLAVRPVGGDAPAEGLCLGLQPKLRLPLPDDAGPALAGFVESYTEIRTETVAYLRPWDTEAAGFGDTAPLEALVALERGDDGDAPATLEPAPTAEIVRALLSNVFAAHMTAETLVTAMTRLAACVPGYRLRWTSSRAAARLLADALKGTSPR
;
A
#
# COMPACT_ATOMS: atom_id res chain seq x y z
N MET A 1 -2.89 -15.03 44.60
CA MET A 1 -2.50 -14.98 43.17
C MET A 1 -3.71 -15.39 42.36
N THR A 2 -4.58 -14.43 42.05
CA THR A 2 -5.74 -14.61 41.17
C THR A 2 -5.20 -14.50 39.75
N THR A 3 -5.15 -15.62 39.04
CA THR A 3 -4.93 -15.64 37.60
C THR A 3 -6.16 -15.02 36.94
N GLU A 4 -6.06 -13.76 36.55
CA GLU A 4 -7.04 -13.13 35.66
C GLU A 4 -7.16 -14.00 34.41
N ARG A 5 -8.35 -14.57 34.19
CA ARG A 5 -8.67 -15.19 32.91
C ARG A 5 -8.62 -14.08 31.86
N PRO A 6 -7.89 -14.25 30.74
CA PRO A 6 -7.92 -13.28 29.66
C PRO A 6 -9.38 -13.12 29.22
N GLN A 7 -9.88 -11.88 29.29
CA GLN A 7 -11.20 -11.54 28.80
C GLN A 7 -11.26 -11.93 27.33
N ALA A 8 -12.08 -12.91 26.98
CA ALA A 8 -12.21 -13.36 25.60
C ALA A 8 -12.88 -12.22 24.81
N GLY A 9 -12.07 -11.40 24.14
CA GLY A 9 -12.55 -10.37 23.21
C GLY A 9 -13.40 -10.97 22.10
N ALA A 10 -14.26 -10.17 21.45
CA ALA A 10 -15.08 -10.70 20.37
C ALA A 10 -14.21 -11.05 19.16
N ALA A 11 -14.71 -11.99 18.35
CA ALA A 11 -14.12 -12.34 17.07
C ALA A 11 -14.67 -11.45 15.96
N TRP A 12 -13.79 -11.02 15.07
CA TRP A 12 -14.08 -10.16 13.94
C TRP A 12 -13.46 -10.76 12.68
N HIS A 13 -14.17 -10.67 11.55
CA HIS A 13 -13.64 -11.00 10.24
C HIS A 13 -13.49 -9.72 9.43
N PHE A 14 -12.32 -9.56 8.81
CA PHE A 14 -11.98 -8.46 7.91
C PHE A 14 -11.65 -9.01 6.52
N GLY A 15 -12.15 -8.37 5.47
CA GLY A 15 -11.92 -8.81 4.08
C GLY A 15 -13.06 -9.69 3.55
N PRO A 16 -12.85 -10.36 2.41
CA PRO A 16 -13.91 -11.10 1.72
C PRO A 16 -14.36 -12.35 2.49
N ASP A 17 -15.57 -12.82 2.23
CA ASP A 17 -16.18 -13.92 3.00
C ASP A 17 -15.51 -15.29 2.80
N ASP A 18 -14.88 -15.50 1.66
CA ASP A 18 -14.20 -16.74 1.27
C ASP A 18 -12.80 -16.87 1.89
N ALA A 19 -12.15 -15.76 2.20
CA ALA A 19 -10.82 -15.70 2.81
C ALA A 19 -10.68 -14.50 3.76
N PRO A 20 -11.44 -14.44 4.87
CA PRO A 20 -11.34 -13.35 5.82
C PRO A 20 -10.11 -13.48 6.71
N VAL A 21 -9.55 -12.34 7.13
CA VAL A 21 -8.59 -12.28 8.23
C VAL A 21 -9.36 -12.26 9.55
N ARG A 22 -9.08 -13.23 10.41
CA ARG A 22 -9.76 -13.42 11.70
C ARG A 22 -9.02 -12.66 12.79
N VAL A 23 -9.70 -11.70 13.40
CA VAL A 23 -9.12 -10.82 14.42
C VAL A 23 -9.83 -11.01 15.76
N ALA A 24 -9.06 -11.14 16.83
CA ALA A 24 -9.55 -11.16 18.20
C ALA A 24 -9.28 -9.82 18.90
N GLY A 25 -10.26 -9.28 19.63
CA GLY A 25 -10.03 -8.15 20.53
C GLY A 25 -9.90 -6.78 19.87
N ALA A 26 -10.42 -6.62 18.64
CA ALA A 26 -10.25 -5.39 17.85
C ALA A 26 -11.06 -4.18 18.36
N GLU A 27 -11.90 -4.33 19.37
CA GLU A 27 -12.96 -3.37 19.75
C GLU A 27 -12.44 -1.95 19.98
N ALA A 28 -11.30 -1.82 20.68
CA ALA A 28 -10.70 -0.53 20.99
C ALA A 28 -10.20 0.22 19.74
N LEU A 29 -9.98 -0.48 18.63
CA LEU A 29 -9.40 0.08 17.41
C LEU A 29 -10.43 0.35 16.31
N LEU A 30 -11.65 -0.21 16.41
CA LEU A 30 -12.66 -0.15 15.35
C LEU A 30 -13.03 1.27 14.92
N ALA A 31 -13.05 2.22 15.86
CA ALA A 31 -13.38 3.62 15.57
C ALA A 31 -12.30 4.33 14.74
N HIS A 32 -11.04 3.86 14.82
CA HIS A 32 -9.89 4.47 14.14
C HIS A 32 -9.56 3.79 12.81
N LEU A 33 -9.96 2.53 12.62
CA LEU A 33 -9.66 1.77 11.39
C LEU A 33 -10.12 2.45 10.08
N PRO A 34 -11.28 3.14 10.00
CA PRO A 34 -11.69 3.84 8.77
C PRO A 34 -10.73 4.95 8.30
N ILE A 35 -9.79 5.38 9.14
CA ILE A 35 -8.72 6.33 8.80
C ILE A 35 -7.68 5.66 7.90
N PHE A 36 -7.48 4.36 8.05
CA PHE A 36 -6.42 3.59 7.38
C PHE A 36 -6.96 2.61 6.35
N LEU A 37 -8.20 2.14 6.51
CA LEU A 37 -8.84 1.13 5.66
C LEU A 37 -10.12 1.69 5.02
N GLY A 38 -10.16 1.68 3.69
CA GLY A 38 -11.34 1.94 2.87
C GLY A 38 -11.83 0.67 2.18
N GLY A 39 -13.14 0.42 2.23
CA GLY A 39 -13.77 -0.66 1.46
C GLY A 39 -13.58 -2.08 1.96
N TRP A 40 -12.88 -2.30 3.09
CA TRP A 40 -12.75 -3.63 3.68
C TRP A 40 -14.08 -4.08 4.32
N PRO A 41 -14.67 -5.22 3.90
CA PRO A 41 -15.81 -5.78 4.59
C PRO A 41 -15.44 -6.14 6.03
N LEU A 42 -16.32 -5.79 6.97
CA LEU A 42 -16.13 -5.99 8.40
C LEU A 42 -17.38 -6.65 8.99
N ARG A 43 -17.20 -7.76 9.68
CA ARG A 43 -18.29 -8.43 10.40
C ARG A 43 -17.84 -8.95 11.76
N ARG A 44 -18.71 -8.76 12.76
CA ARG A 44 -18.58 -9.42 14.06
C ARG A 44 -19.06 -10.87 13.94
N VAL A 45 -18.33 -11.79 14.57
CA VAL A 45 -18.66 -13.22 14.55
C VAL A 45 -18.99 -13.68 15.97
N ALA A 46 -20.02 -14.51 16.09
CA ALA A 46 -20.42 -15.10 17.36
C ALA A 46 -19.43 -16.21 17.77
N GLY A 47 -18.92 -16.15 18.99
CA GLY A 47 -18.02 -17.15 19.55
C GLY A 47 -16.73 -16.57 20.13
N ALA A 48 -16.02 -17.38 20.91
CA ALA A 48 -14.69 -17.04 21.39
C ALA A 48 -13.69 -17.13 20.23
N ALA A 49 -12.68 -16.26 20.22
CA ALA A 49 -11.67 -16.19 19.16
C ALA A 49 -10.64 -17.34 19.23
N SER A 50 -11.08 -18.59 19.19
CA SER A 50 -10.19 -19.74 19.02
C SER A 50 -9.68 -19.78 17.59
N GLY A 51 -8.35 -19.71 17.38
CA GLY A 51 -7.73 -19.76 16.06
C GLY A 51 -7.87 -18.46 15.26
N CYS A 52 -7.44 -17.34 15.83
CA CYS A 52 -7.33 -16.04 15.15
C CYS A 52 -6.01 -15.90 14.39
N ASP A 53 -6.01 -15.10 13.33
CA ASP A 53 -4.82 -14.74 12.55
C ASP A 53 -4.12 -13.51 13.17
N VAL A 54 -4.91 -12.59 13.74
CA VAL A 54 -4.43 -11.41 14.48
C VAL A 54 -5.12 -11.31 15.83
N ARG A 55 -4.39 -10.87 16.87
CA ARG A 55 -4.94 -10.58 18.19
C ARG A 55 -4.51 -9.20 18.66
N VAL A 56 -5.48 -8.43 19.12
CA VAL A 56 -5.29 -7.13 19.76
C VAL A 56 -5.50 -7.30 21.27
N ARG A 57 -4.58 -6.77 22.07
CA ARG A 57 -4.65 -6.79 23.54
C ARG A 57 -4.20 -5.47 24.11
N THR A 58 -4.90 -4.98 25.13
CA THR A 58 -4.39 -3.90 25.98
C THR A 58 -3.57 -4.54 27.10
N GLU A 59 -2.28 -4.21 27.15
CA GLU A 59 -1.35 -4.60 28.21
C GLU A 59 -1.44 -3.62 29.39
N ALA A 60 -0.75 -3.95 30.49
CA ALA A 60 -0.66 -3.05 31.64
C ALA A 60 -0.02 -1.71 31.24
N GLY A 61 -0.55 -0.61 31.79
CA GLY A 61 -0.09 0.74 31.44
C GLY A 61 -0.73 1.32 30.16
N GLY A 62 -1.72 0.63 29.57
CA GLY A 62 -2.47 1.15 28.42
C GLY A 62 -1.81 0.90 27.06
N VAL A 63 -0.65 0.24 27.03
CA VAL A 63 0.02 -0.17 25.79
C VAL A 63 -0.86 -1.15 25.04
N ILE A 64 -1.01 -0.96 23.73
CA ILE A 64 -1.81 -1.82 22.87
C ILE A 64 -0.88 -2.70 22.05
N ALA A 65 -1.02 -4.01 22.19
CA ALA A 65 -0.29 -5.00 21.43
C ALA A 65 -1.13 -5.53 20.27
N VAL A 66 -0.55 -5.51 19.06
CA VAL A 66 -1.08 -6.17 17.85
C VAL A 66 -0.16 -7.35 17.53
N GLU A 67 -0.70 -8.56 17.65
CA GLU A 67 0.02 -9.81 17.48
C GLU A 67 -0.50 -10.58 16.26
N THR A 68 0.39 -10.99 15.37
CA THR A 68 0.09 -11.85 14.22
C THR A 68 0.59 -13.28 14.47
N PHE A 69 -0.15 -14.28 13.99
CA PHE A 69 0.20 -15.70 14.16
C PHE A 69 0.56 -16.41 12.85
N GLY A 70 0.37 -15.75 11.70
CA GLY A 70 0.66 -16.30 10.39
C GLY A 70 2.15 -16.25 10.02
N PRO A 71 2.48 -16.44 8.73
CA PRO A 71 3.83 -16.25 8.21
C PRO A 71 4.34 -14.84 8.51
N GLY A 72 5.49 -14.74 9.18
CA GLY A 72 6.01 -13.46 9.66
C GLY A 72 5.39 -12.99 10.98
N ALA A 73 4.88 -13.93 11.79
CA ALA A 73 4.38 -13.69 13.15
C ALA A 73 5.24 -12.69 13.93
N ALA A 74 4.59 -11.66 14.46
CA ALA A 74 5.22 -10.57 15.18
C ALA A 74 4.28 -10.03 16.26
N VAL A 75 4.86 -9.36 17.26
CA VAL A 75 4.12 -8.58 18.25
C VAL A 75 4.61 -7.14 18.18
N LEU A 76 3.73 -6.26 17.73
CA LEU A 76 3.97 -4.81 17.71
C LEU A 76 3.25 -4.17 18.90
N ARG A 77 3.87 -3.16 19.51
CA ARG A 77 3.35 -2.45 20.67
C ARG A 77 3.24 -0.97 20.36
N PHE A 78 2.14 -0.36 20.79
CA PHE A 78 1.80 1.02 20.51
C PHE A 78 1.31 1.71 21.78
N ASP A 79 1.64 2.99 21.91
CA ASP A 79 1.28 3.79 23.07
C ASP A 79 -0.11 4.44 22.94
N ASN A 80 -0.73 4.39 21.76
CA ASN A 80 -2.05 4.96 21.50
C ASN A 80 -2.86 4.15 20.47
N GLU A 81 -4.18 4.34 20.50
CA GLU A 81 -5.15 3.61 19.66
C GLU A 81 -5.00 3.93 18.16
N MET A 82 -4.61 5.14 17.79
CA MET A 82 -4.47 5.53 16.38
C MET A 82 -3.30 4.81 15.72
N ASP A 83 -2.14 4.78 16.38
CA ASP A 83 -0.97 4.04 15.90
C ASP A 83 -1.22 2.54 15.93
N ALA A 84 -1.91 2.04 16.96
CA ALA A 84 -2.33 0.64 17.03
C ALA A 84 -3.28 0.26 15.90
N ALA A 85 -4.22 1.13 15.52
CA ALA A 85 -5.13 0.91 14.40
C ALA A 85 -4.37 0.90 13.05
N ASN A 86 -3.39 1.77 12.86
CA ASN A 86 -2.48 1.71 11.71
C ASN A 86 -1.67 0.39 11.70
N GLY A 87 -1.19 -0.04 12.87
CA GLY A 87 -0.52 -1.33 13.06
C GLY A 87 -1.42 -2.52 12.69
N LEU A 88 -2.68 -2.49 13.14
CA LEU A 88 -3.69 -3.50 12.80
C LEU A 88 -4.00 -3.49 11.30
N ALA A 89 -4.16 -2.33 10.66
CA ALA A 89 -4.31 -2.25 9.20
C ALA A 89 -3.12 -2.89 8.46
N GLY A 90 -1.91 -2.65 8.96
CA GLY A 90 -0.69 -3.28 8.46
C GLY A 90 -0.68 -4.80 8.60
N ALA A 91 -1.15 -5.32 9.74
CA ALA A 91 -1.29 -6.75 10.02
C ALA A 91 -2.38 -7.41 9.16
N LEU A 92 -3.53 -6.75 8.98
CA LEU A 92 -4.62 -7.22 8.12
C LEU A 92 -4.15 -7.42 6.68
N VAL A 93 -3.43 -6.44 6.13
CA VAL A 93 -2.82 -6.57 4.79
C VAL A 93 -1.83 -7.72 4.73
N ALA A 94 -0.97 -7.87 5.74
CA ALA A 94 0.04 -8.92 5.77
C ALA A 94 -0.60 -10.32 5.75
N GLU A 95 -1.59 -10.56 6.61
CA GLU A 95 -2.32 -11.83 6.67
C GLU A 95 -3.15 -12.07 5.41
N TYR A 96 -3.81 -11.04 4.87
CA TYR A 96 -4.60 -11.14 3.64
C TYR A 96 -3.75 -11.55 2.43
N VAL A 97 -2.53 -11.00 2.32
CA VAL A 97 -1.56 -11.36 1.28
C VAL A 97 -0.96 -12.73 1.55
N ALA A 98 -0.60 -13.04 2.80
CA ALA A 98 -0.01 -14.32 3.17
C ALA A 98 -0.94 -15.53 2.96
N ALA A 99 -2.25 -15.31 3.00
CA ALA A 99 -3.25 -16.33 2.68
C ALA A 99 -3.29 -16.70 1.17
N ARG A 100 -2.58 -15.95 0.30
CA ARG A 100 -2.59 -16.13 -1.15
C ARG A 100 -1.18 -16.46 -1.66
N ALA A 101 -0.95 -17.73 -1.98
CA ALA A 101 0.36 -18.24 -2.38
C ALA A 101 0.94 -17.61 -3.66
N ASP A 102 0.12 -16.97 -4.47
CA ASP A 102 0.47 -16.35 -5.75
C ASP A 102 0.51 -14.81 -5.68
N THR A 103 0.42 -14.22 -4.49
CA THR A 103 0.34 -12.77 -4.31
C THR A 103 1.49 -12.27 -3.46
N VAL A 104 2.11 -11.16 -3.86
CA VAL A 104 3.08 -10.44 -3.04
C VAL A 104 2.57 -9.05 -2.72
N CYS A 105 3.10 -8.42 -1.67
CA CYS A 105 2.85 -7.01 -1.37
C CYS A 105 4.06 -6.18 -1.77
N LEU A 106 3.89 -5.17 -2.61
CA LEU A 106 4.93 -4.18 -2.90
C LEU A 106 4.71 -2.94 -2.04
N HIS A 107 5.77 -2.46 -1.40
CA HIS A 107 5.84 -1.11 -0.84
C HIS A 107 6.01 -0.11 -1.99
N ALA A 108 4.90 0.23 -2.63
CA ALA A 108 4.86 0.99 -3.87
C ALA A 108 3.73 2.01 -3.86
N GLY A 109 3.99 3.16 -4.50
CA GLY A 109 2.92 4.04 -4.97
C GLY A 109 2.43 3.54 -6.32
N SER A 110 1.17 3.73 -6.65
CA SER A 110 0.62 3.31 -7.94
C SER A 110 -0.62 4.09 -8.33
N ALA A 111 -0.75 4.37 -9.63
CA ALA A 111 -1.92 4.99 -10.22
C ALA A 111 -2.21 4.36 -11.58
N LEU A 112 -3.48 4.36 -11.97
CA LEU A 112 -3.93 3.95 -13.29
C LEU A 112 -3.60 5.06 -14.30
N VAL A 113 -2.63 4.80 -15.19
CA VAL A 113 -2.13 5.75 -16.19
C VAL A 113 -2.11 5.05 -17.55
N GLY A 114 -2.84 5.58 -18.52
CA GLY A 114 -2.98 4.90 -19.82
C GLY A 114 -3.85 3.66 -19.70
N ALA A 115 -3.32 2.51 -20.14
CA ALA A 115 -4.06 1.24 -20.16
C ALA A 115 -3.96 0.42 -18.85
N GLY A 116 -3.07 0.80 -17.92
CA GLY A 116 -2.83 0.01 -16.71
C GLY A 116 -2.09 0.77 -15.61
N LEU A 117 -1.58 0.02 -14.63
CA LEU A 117 -0.94 0.57 -13.45
C LEU A 117 0.50 0.98 -13.73
N CYS A 118 0.80 2.23 -13.41
CA CYS A 118 2.16 2.72 -13.21
C CYS A 118 2.55 2.47 -11.75
N VAL A 119 3.51 1.56 -11.52
CA VAL A 119 3.98 1.16 -10.19
C VAL A 119 5.31 1.84 -9.87
N LEU A 120 5.33 2.64 -8.81
CA LEU A 120 6.46 3.46 -8.37
C LEU A 120 7.24 2.72 -7.29
N LEU A 121 8.46 2.33 -7.62
CA LEU A 121 9.39 1.60 -6.77
C LEU A 121 10.51 2.51 -6.29
N GLY A 122 10.99 2.33 -5.07
CA GLY A 122 12.11 3.11 -4.56
C GLY A 122 12.24 2.96 -3.06
N VAL A 123 13.41 3.28 -2.52
CA VAL A 123 13.66 3.23 -1.08
C VAL A 123 12.70 4.14 -0.30
N SER A 124 12.69 4.02 1.03
CA SER A 124 11.99 4.97 1.89
C SER A 124 12.40 6.41 1.55
N LEU A 125 11.43 7.32 1.48
CA LEU A 125 11.62 8.73 1.11
C LEU A 125 12.04 8.98 -0.36
N ALA A 126 12.04 7.96 -1.23
CA ALA A 126 12.22 8.13 -2.68
C ALA A 126 11.04 8.83 -3.38
N GLY A 127 10.05 9.32 -2.62
CA GLY A 127 8.90 10.11 -3.10
C GLY A 127 7.82 9.35 -3.86
N LYS A 128 7.70 8.03 -3.66
CA LYS A 128 6.63 7.17 -4.21
C LYS A 128 5.25 7.80 -4.01
N SER A 129 4.92 8.12 -2.75
CA SER A 129 3.66 8.75 -2.37
C SER A 129 3.46 10.12 -2.99
N SER A 130 4.50 10.95 -3.01
CA SER A 130 4.43 12.30 -3.60
C SER A 130 4.12 12.25 -5.10
N VAL A 131 4.76 11.36 -5.85
CA VAL A 131 4.50 11.20 -7.29
C VAL A 131 3.13 10.56 -7.53
N ALA A 132 2.72 9.56 -6.74
CA ALA A 132 1.38 8.96 -6.82
C ALA A 132 0.27 9.98 -6.55
N MET A 133 0.41 10.82 -5.52
CA MET A 133 -0.54 11.89 -5.21
C MET A 133 -0.58 12.96 -6.30
N GLN A 134 0.55 13.29 -6.93
CA GLN A 134 0.56 14.23 -8.05
C GLN A 134 -0.18 13.67 -9.27
N LEU A 135 -0.08 12.37 -9.54
CA LEU A 135 -0.90 11.69 -10.55
C LEU A 135 -2.38 11.78 -10.17
N ALA A 136 -2.73 11.48 -8.91
CA ALA A 136 -4.12 11.59 -8.43
C ALA A 136 -4.70 12.99 -8.57
N ALA A 137 -3.96 14.01 -8.12
CA ALA A 137 -4.31 15.42 -8.28
C ALA A 137 -4.39 15.88 -9.75
N SER A 138 -3.79 15.13 -10.67
CA SER A 138 -3.87 15.35 -12.12
C SER A 138 -5.02 14.57 -12.80
N GLY A 139 -5.89 13.93 -12.01
CA GLY A 139 -7.07 13.22 -12.48
C GLY A 139 -6.85 11.74 -12.82
N TYR A 140 -5.71 11.16 -12.46
CA TYR A 140 -5.51 9.71 -12.58
C TYR A 140 -6.04 8.99 -11.34
N ARG A 141 -6.56 7.78 -11.52
CA ARG A 141 -7.10 7.01 -10.39
C ARG A 141 -5.96 6.39 -9.58
N LEU A 142 -5.85 6.74 -8.30
CA LEU A 142 -4.87 6.17 -7.38
C LEU A 142 -5.22 4.70 -7.07
N PHE A 143 -4.22 3.81 -7.07
CA PHE A 143 -4.41 2.39 -6.70
C PHE A 143 -3.73 2.00 -5.40
N GLY A 144 -2.71 2.74 -4.98
CA GLY A 144 -2.04 2.55 -3.71
C GLY A 144 -0.97 3.61 -3.48
N ASP A 145 -0.83 4.08 -2.25
CA ASP A 145 0.15 5.11 -1.89
C ASP A 145 1.39 4.51 -1.19
N ASP A 146 1.18 3.38 -0.50
CA ASP A 146 2.19 2.74 0.36
C ASP A 146 2.29 1.23 0.12
N ARG A 147 1.18 0.58 -0.25
CA ARG A 147 1.13 -0.85 -0.53
C ARG A 147 0.23 -1.16 -1.73
N LEU A 148 0.71 -2.05 -2.57
CA LEU A 148 -0.03 -2.64 -3.68
C LEU A 148 0.16 -4.15 -3.61
N ALA A 149 -0.93 -4.93 -3.62
CA ALA A 149 -0.81 -6.36 -3.83
C ALA A 149 -0.58 -6.61 -5.32
N VAL A 150 0.33 -7.51 -5.66
CA VAL A 150 0.64 -7.88 -7.04
C VAL A 150 0.56 -9.38 -7.17
N ARG A 151 -0.15 -9.84 -8.19
CA ARG A 151 -0.13 -11.24 -8.64
C ARG A 151 0.87 -11.33 -9.80
N PRO A 152 2.07 -11.88 -9.57
CA PRO A 152 3.04 -12.06 -10.64
C PRO A 152 2.47 -13.02 -11.69
N VAL A 153 2.88 -12.81 -12.95
CA VAL A 153 2.40 -13.59 -14.11
C VAL A 153 2.38 -15.10 -13.83
N GLY A 154 1.19 -15.70 -14.01
CA GLY A 154 0.99 -17.14 -14.06
C GLY A 154 0.38 -17.53 -15.42
N GLY A 155 1.13 -18.25 -16.26
CA GLY A 155 0.68 -18.61 -17.60
C GLY A 155 0.66 -17.40 -18.56
N ASP A 156 -0.40 -17.29 -19.38
CA ASP A 156 -0.54 -16.26 -20.42
C ASP A 156 -1.22 -14.96 -19.94
N ALA A 157 -1.65 -14.89 -18.67
CA ALA A 157 -2.33 -13.71 -18.12
C ALA A 157 -1.32 -12.59 -17.78
N PRO A 158 -1.66 -11.30 -18.03
CA PRO A 158 -0.80 -10.19 -17.63
C PRO A 158 -0.64 -10.12 -16.11
N ALA A 159 0.47 -9.55 -15.65
CA ALA A 159 0.64 -9.25 -14.23
C ALA A 159 -0.46 -8.28 -13.79
N GLU A 160 -1.02 -8.51 -12.61
CA GLU A 160 -2.16 -7.75 -12.11
C GLU A 160 -1.84 -7.13 -10.75
N GLY A 161 -2.25 -5.88 -10.57
CA GLY A 161 -2.21 -5.19 -9.29
C GLY A 161 -3.60 -5.17 -8.67
N LEU A 162 -3.63 -5.28 -7.35
CA LEU A 162 -4.81 -5.34 -6.51
C LEU A 162 -4.73 -4.23 -5.47
N CYS A 163 -5.72 -3.33 -5.47
CA CYS A 163 -5.85 -2.31 -4.45
C CYS A 163 -6.19 -2.95 -3.10
N LEU A 164 -5.37 -2.62 -2.09
CA LEU A 164 -5.52 -3.10 -0.73
C LEU A 164 -6.41 -2.20 0.13
N GLY A 165 -7.07 -1.21 -0.47
CA GLY A 165 -7.97 -0.29 0.23
C GLY A 165 -7.32 0.46 1.38
N LEU A 166 -6.02 0.76 1.27
CA LEU A 166 -5.35 1.60 2.26
C LEU A 166 -5.58 3.07 1.92
N GLN A 167 -6.02 3.83 2.92
CA GLN A 167 -6.22 5.26 2.74
C GLN A 167 -4.88 5.97 2.56
N PRO A 168 -4.75 6.87 1.56
CA PRO A 168 -3.52 7.60 1.31
C PRO A 168 -3.20 8.59 2.44
N LYS A 169 -1.90 8.78 2.68
CA LYS A 169 -1.42 9.74 3.67
C LYS A 169 -0.28 10.57 3.10
N LEU A 170 -0.33 11.88 3.31
CA LEU A 170 0.67 12.80 2.77
C LEU A 170 1.35 13.56 3.90
N ARG A 171 2.67 13.64 3.85
CA ARG A 171 3.46 14.43 4.82
C ARG A 171 3.28 15.92 4.55
N LEU A 172 3.25 16.68 5.63
CA LEU A 172 3.13 18.14 5.66
C LEU A 172 4.39 18.80 6.27
N PRO A 173 4.71 20.05 5.90
CA PRO A 173 4.07 20.83 4.84
C PRO A 173 4.33 20.24 3.45
N LEU A 174 3.48 20.61 2.48
CA LEU A 174 3.75 20.26 1.07
C LEU A 174 5.01 20.99 0.60
N PRO A 175 5.79 20.39 -0.31
CA PRO A 175 6.88 21.10 -0.99
C PRO A 175 6.37 22.37 -1.70
N ASP A 176 7.19 23.42 -1.74
CA ASP A 176 6.83 24.70 -2.38
C ASP A 176 6.46 24.55 -3.86
N ASP A 177 7.04 23.54 -4.53
CA ASP A 177 6.83 23.23 -5.94
C ASP A 177 5.64 22.26 -6.20
N ALA A 178 4.91 21.84 -5.15
CA ALA A 178 3.75 20.95 -5.24
C ALA A 178 2.68 21.48 -6.21
N GLY A 179 2.54 22.80 -6.28
CA GLY A 179 1.58 23.48 -7.14
C GLY A 179 0.13 23.41 -6.64
N PRO A 180 -0.75 24.22 -7.25
CA PRO A 180 -2.12 24.42 -6.73
C PRO A 180 -3.02 23.19 -6.87
N ALA A 181 -2.78 22.33 -7.88
CA ALA A 181 -3.58 21.12 -8.08
C ALA A 181 -3.44 20.14 -6.91
N LEU A 182 -2.21 19.83 -6.49
CA LEU A 182 -1.99 18.96 -5.34
C LEU A 182 -2.47 19.60 -4.04
N ALA A 183 -2.23 20.91 -3.86
CA ALA A 183 -2.73 21.62 -2.68
C ALA A 183 -4.26 21.54 -2.57
N GLY A 184 -4.98 21.80 -3.67
CA GLY A 184 -6.44 21.71 -3.72
C GLY A 184 -6.95 20.27 -3.54
N PHE A 185 -6.25 19.28 -4.10
CA PHE A 185 -6.58 17.87 -3.90
C PHE A 185 -6.46 17.48 -2.42
N VAL A 186 -5.35 17.87 -1.77
CA VAL A 186 -5.13 17.61 -0.34
C VAL A 186 -6.18 18.31 0.50
N GLU A 187 -6.47 19.59 0.23
CA GLU A 187 -7.50 20.34 0.95
C GLU A 187 -8.89 19.70 0.82
N SER A 188 -9.24 19.22 -0.37
CA SER A 188 -10.57 18.65 -0.66
C SER A 188 -10.79 17.29 0.00
N TYR A 189 -9.74 16.47 0.10
CA TYR A 189 -9.86 15.08 0.55
C TYR A 189 -9.30 14.81 1.93
N THR A 190 -8.70 15.79 2.61
CA THR A 190 -8.22 15.61 3.99
C THR A 190 -9.38 15.37 4.93
N GLU A 191 -9.39 14.20 5.57
CA GLU A 191 -10.35 13.87 6.63
C GLU A 191 -9.78 14.16 8.01
N ILE A 192 -8.50 13.78 8.22
CA ILE A 192 -7.78 14.04 9.46
C ILE A 192 -6.47 14.73 9.13
N ARG A 193 -6.17 15.78 9.89
CA ARG A 193 -4.95 16.56 9.74
C ARG A 193 -4.22 16.68 11.06
N THR A 194 -2.94 16.36 11.04
CA THR A 194 -1.98 16.73 12.09
C THR A 194 -1.05 17.83 11.56
N GLU A 195 -0.10 18.28 12.40
CA GLU A 195 0.92 19.22 11.96
C GLU A 195 1.81 18.66 10.83
N THR A 196 1.98 17.34 10.77
CA THR A 196 2.96 16.67 9.91
C THR A 196 2.37 15.70 8.90
N VAL A 197 1.06 15.39 8.98
CA VAL A 197 0.39 14.42 8.10
C VAL A 197 -1.04 14.85 7.79
N ALA A 198 -1.46 14.71 6.53
CA ALA A 198 -2.84 14.69 6.11
C ALA A 198 -3.24 13.24 5.76
N TYR A 199 -4.29 12.73 6.39
CA TYR A 199 -4.95 11.48 6.02
C TYR A 199 -6.10 11.81 5.08
N LEU A 200 -6.04 11.27 3.87
CA LEU A 200 -6.98 11.61 2.82
C LEU A 200 -7.98 10.48 2.63
N ARG A 201 -9.22 10.84 2.29
CA ARG A 201 -10.25 9.93 1.83
C ARG A 201 -10.79 10.42 0.47
N PRO A 202 -10.09 10.11 -0.64
CA PRO A 202 -10.61 10.36 -1.98
C PRO A 202 -11.89 9.56 -2.25
N TRP A 203 -12.72 10.01 -3.18
CA TRP A 203 -13.88 9.22 -3.64
C TRP A 203 -13.45 8.11 -4.60
N ASP A 204 -14.38 7.20 -4.92
CA ASP A 204 -14.14 6.02 -5.76
C ASP A 204 -13.65 6.36 -7.18
N THR A 205 -13.90 7.58 -7.65
CA THR A 205 -13.42 8.11 -8.93
C THR A 205 -11.94 8.47 -8.90
N GLU A 206 -11.44 8.98 -7.77
CA GLU A 206 -10.07 9.43 -7.57
C GLU A 206 -9.16 8.32 -7.02
N ALA A 207 -9.73 7.36 -6.28
CA ALA A 207 -8.99 6.22 -5.74
C ALA A 207 -9.74 4.90 -5.94
N ALA A 208 -8.96 3.83 -6.12
CA ALA A 208 -9.45 2.48 -6.22
C ALA A 208 -9.89 1.95 -4.84
N GLY A 209 -10.95 1.14 -4.83
CA GLY A 209 -11.44 0.48 -3.62
C GLY A 209 -10.70 -0.81 -3.32
N PHE A 210 -10.81 -1.32 -2.09
CA PHE A 210 -10.34 -2.67 -1.77
C PHE A 210 -10.93 -3.69 -2.77
N GLY A 211 -10.07 -4.52 -3.36
CA GLY A 211 -10.52 -5.54 -4.32
C GLY A 211 -10.45 -5.12 -5.78
N ASP A 212 -10.34 -3.82 -6.08
CA ASP A 212 -10.18 -3.35 -7.45
C ASP A 212 -8.85 -3.86 -8.04
N THR A 213 -8.90 -4.32 -9.28
CA THR A 213 -7.72 -4.79 -10.01
C THR A 213 -7.48 -4.03 -11.31
N ALA A 214 -6.22 -4.03 -11.75
CA ALA A 214 -5.81 -3.53 -13.06
C ALA A 214 -4.50 -4.18 -13.52
N PRO A 215 -4.27 -4.33 -14.83
CA PRO A 215 -3.01 -4.86 -15.35
C PRO A 215 -1.85 -3.92 -15.03
N LEU A 216 -0.66 -4.47 -14.83
CA LEU A 216 0.57 -3.68 -14.68
C LEU A 216 1.05 -3.22 -16.06
N GLU A 217 1.16 -1.90 -16.23
CA GLU A 217 1.64 -1.27 -17.46
C GLU A 217 3.14 -0.92 -17.36
N ALA A 218 3.59 -0.46 -16.20
CA ALA A 218 4.97 -0.02 -16.02
C ALA A 218 5.48 -0.21 -14.59
N LEU A 219 6.74 -0.60 -14.47
CA LEU A 219 7.51 -0.61 -13.23
C LEU A 219 8.53 0.52 -13.29
N VAL A 220 8.43 1.50 -12.38
CA VAL A 220 9.26 2.71 -12.41
C VAL A 220 10.13 2.76 -11.16
N ALA A 221 11.43 2.58 -11.32
CA ALA A 221 12.41 2.81 -10.26
C ALA A 221 12.69 4.31 -10.10
N LEU A 222 12.36 4.86 -8.94
CA LEU A 222 12.57 6.26 -8.59
C LEU A 222 13.99 6.50 -8.12
N GLU A 223 14.63 7.48 -8.73
CA GLU A 223 15.91 8.03 -8.32
C GLU A 223 15.74 9.53 -8.09
N ARG A 224 15.52 9.90 -6.82
CA ARG A 224 15.39 11.30 -6.45
C ARG A 224 16.77 11.96 -6.49
N GLY A 225 16.92 12.98 -7.30
CA GLY A 225 18.13 13.81 -7.35
C GLY A 225 18.19 14.77 -6.17
N ASP A 226 19.37 15.32 -5.93
CA ASP A 226 19.58 16.39 -4.95
C ASP A 226 18.84 17.67 -5.38
N ASP A 227 18.55 18.55 -4.42
CA ASP A 227 17.84 19.80 -4.65
C ASP A 227 18.51 20.62 -5.78
N GLY A 228 17.77 20.82 -6.87
CA GLY A 228 18.23 21.53 -8.06
C GLY A 228 17.22 21.47 -9.22
N ASP A 229 17.42 22.34 -10.21
CA ASP A 229 16.53 22.49 -11.38
C ASP A 229 16.77 21.44 -12.48
N ALA A 230 17.37 20.29 -12.14
CA ALA A 230 17.57 19.23 -13.11
C ALA A 230 16.20 18.71 -13.63
N PRO A 231 15.98 18.69 -14.96
CA PRO A 231 14.70 18.23 -15.50
C PRO A 231 14.49 16.76 -15.17
N ALA A 232 13.23 16.38 -14.92
CA ALA A 232 12.90 14.97 -14.75
C ALA A 232 13.18 14.21 -16.06
N THR A 233 13.77 13.02 -15.96
CA THR A 233 14.02 12.14 -17.11
C THR A 233 13.49 10.74 -16.86
N LEU A 234 12.94 10.14 -17.91
CA LEU A 234 12.39 8.79 -17.89
C LEU A 234 13.08 7.99 -18.99
N GLU A 235 13.75 6.92 -18.59
CA GLU A 235 14.54 6.08 -19.49
C GLU A 235 14.20 4.61 -19.25
N PRO A 236 14.27 3.73 -20.27
CA PRO A 236 14.19 2.30 -20.04
C PRO A 236 15.25 1.84 -19.03
N ALA A 237 14.84 1.01 -18.08
CA ALA A 237 15.74 0.44 -17.08
C ALA A 237 16.13 -1.00 -17.46
N PRO A 238 17.38 -1.42 -17.20
CA PRO A 238 17.75 -2.82 -17.33
C PRO A 238 16.89 -3.69 -16.39
N THR A 239 16.47 -4.87 -16.85
CA THR A 239 15.65 -5.80 -16.04
C THR A 239 16.26 -6.07 -14.66
N ALA A 240 17.57 -6.24 -14.56
CA ALA A 240 18.27 -6.49 -13.29
C ALA A 240 18.09 -5.34 -12.27
N GLU A 241 17.99 -4.09 -12.75
CA GLU A 241 17.71 -2.94 -11.90
C GLU A 241 16.29 -2.97 -11.34
N ILE A 242 15.31 -3.30 -12.19
CA ILE A 242 13.91 -3.45 -11.76
C ILE A 242 13.76 -4.61 -10.78
N VAL A 243 14.44 -5.74 -11.02
CA VAL A 243 14.45 -6.86 -10.06
C VAL A 243 15.01 -6.42 -8.72
N ARG A 244 16.13 -5.67 -8.69
CA ARG A 244 16.68 -5.12 -7.46
C ARG A 244 15.67 -4.20 -6.76
N ALA A 245 15.04 -3.29 -7.49
CA ALA A 245 14.05 -2.37 -6.94
C ALA A 245 12.82 -3.10 -6.37
N LEU A 246 12.33 -4.13 -7.06
CA LEU A 246 11.25 -5.00 -6.60
C LEU A 246 11.63 -5.74 -5.32
N LEU A 247 12.80 -6.40 -5.30
CA LEU A 247 13.28 -7.14 -4.13
C LEU A 247 13.49 -6.25 -2.91
N SER A 248 13.89 -4.99 -3.10
CA SER A 248 14.00 -4.01 -2.00
C SER A 248 12.66 -3.49 -1.48
N ASN A 249 11.56 -3.71 -2.21
CA ASN A 249 10.23 -3.20 -1.87
C ASN A 249 9.19 -4.30 -1.65
N VAL A 250 9.54 -5.57 -1.80
CA VAL A 250 8.57 -6.67 -1.68
C VAL A 250 8.49 -7.21 -0.26
N PHE A 251 7.25 -7.47 0.17
CA PHE A 251 6.91 -8.18 1.39
C PHE A 251 6.04 -9.39 1.03
N ALA A 252 6.54 -10.58 1.36
CA ALA A 252 5.86 -11.85 1.12
C ALA A 252 6.35 -12.90 2.14
N ALA A 253 5.98 -12.73 3.41
CA ALA A 253 6.51 -13.56 4.51
C ALA A 253 6.17 -15.07 4.39
N HIS A 254 5.21 -15.44 3.53
CA HIS A 254 4.83 -16.81 3.23
C HIS A 254 5.69 -17.46 2.13
N MET A 255 6.51 -16.67 1.41
CA MET A 255 7.36 -17.17 0.34
C MET A 255 8.79 -17.44 0.81
N THR A 256 9.43 -18.44 0.21
CA THR A 256 10.88 -18.62 0.33
C THR A 256 11.61 -17.56 -0.50
N ALA A 257 12.87 -17.30 -0.17
CA ALA A 257 13.70 -16.37 -0.94
C ALA A 257 13.83 -16.79 -2.43
N GLU A 258 13.93 -18.09 -2.71
CA GLU A 258 14.03 -18.64 -4.07
C GLU A 258 12.75 -18.36 -4.90
N THR A 259 11.57 -18.65 -4.33
CA THR A 259 10.28 -18.38 -4.98
C THR A 259 10.10 -16.89 -5.21
N LEU A 260 10.46 -16.07 -4.22
CA LEU A 260 10.34 -14.62 -4.28
C LEU A 260 11.24 -14.02 -5.38
N VAL A 261 12.51 -14.41 -5.44
CA VAL A 261 13.44 -13.98 -6.50
C VAL A 261 12.91 -14.39 -7.87
N THR A 262 12.48 -15.64 -8.02
CA THR A 262 11.91 -16.13 -9.28
C THR A 262 10.69 -15.33 -9.72
N ALA A 263 9.78 -15.03 -8.79
CA ALA A 263 8.59 -14.24 -9.06
C ALA A 263 8.93 -12.81 -9.48
N MET A 264 9.86 -12.14 -8.80
CA MET A 264 10.26 -10.76 -9.13
C MET A 264 11.03 -10.69 -10.45
N THR A 265 11.87 -11.68 -10.75
CA THR A 265 12.53 -11.79 -12.07
C THR A 265 11.51 -11.95 -13.20
N ARG A 266 10.51 -12.82 -13.02
CA ARG A 266 9.44 -12.98 -14.02
C ARG A 266 8.64 -11.69 -14.21
N LEU A 267 8.25 -11.06 -13.11
CA LEU A 267 7.51 -9.80 -13.16
C LEU A 267 8.27 -8.71 -13.94
N ALA A 268 9.56 -8.52 -13.64
CA ALA A 268 10.42 -7.56 -14.33
C ALA A 268 10.71 -7.90 -15.81
N ALA A 269 10.55 -9.17 -16.20
CA ALA A 269 10.70 -9.60 -17.60
C ALA A 269 9.43 -9.36 -18.42
N CYS A 270 8.26 -9.39 -17.78
CA CYS A 270 6.97 -9.27 -18.47
C CYS A 270 6.40 -7.84 -18.46
N VAL A 271 6.80 -7.00 -17.51
CA VAL A 271 6.31 -5.61 -17.40
C VAL A 271 7.43 -4.63 -17.80
N PRO A 272 7.16 -3.67 -18.69
CA PRO A 272 8.11 -2.61 -19.03
C PRO A 272 8.71 -1.91 -17.82
N GLY A 273 10.03 -1.81 -17.80
CA GLY A 273 10.81 -1.23 -16.71
C GLY A 273 11.40 0.12 -17.07
N TYR A 274 11.26 1.10 -16.18
CA TYR A 274 11.81 2.45 -16.37
C TYR A 274 12.56 2.93 -15.14
N ARG A 275 13.51 3.85 -15.37
CA ARG A 275 14.16 4.66 -14.35
C ARG A 275 13.65 6.08 -14.49
N LEU A 276 13.17 6.66 -13.39
CA LEU A 276 12.74 8.04 -13.31
C LEU A 276 13.69 8.82 -12.40
N ARG A 277 14.47 9.72 -13.01
CA ARG A 277 15.29 10.71 -12.29
C ARG A 277 14.46 11.97 -12.11
N TRP A 278 14.38 12.50 -10.90
CA TRP A 278 13.53 13.66 -10.63
C TRP A 278 13.92 14.45 -9.38
N THR A 279 13.60 15.73 -9.36
CA THR A 279 13.70 16.61 -8.18
C THR A 279 12.32 17.16 -7.77
N SER A 280 11.44 17.41 -8.75
CA SER A 280 10.05 17.82 -8.57
C SER A 280 9.05 16.67 -8.78
N SER A 281 8.21 16.40 -7.77
CA SER A 281 7.15 15.36 -7.87
C SER A 281 6.12 15.69 -8.94
N ARG A 282 5.88 16.99 -9.17
CA ARG A 282 4.98 17.50 -10.20
C ARG A 282 5.54 17.24 -11.61
N ALA A 283 6.82 17.51 -11.82
CA ALA A 283 7.48 17.24 -13.10
C ALA A 283 7.54 15.72 -13.39
N ALA A 284 7.85 14.93 -12.37
CA ALA A 284 7.85 13.46 -12.43
C ALA A 284 6.48 12.90 -12.86
N ALA A 285 5.40 13.32 -12.20
CA ALA A 285 4.05 12.86 -12.52
C ALA A 285 3.63 13.24 -13.95
N ARG A 286 3.94 14.47 -14.40
CA ARG A 286 3.66 14.90 -15.79
C ARG A 286 4.41 14.06 -16.82
N LEU A 287 5.70 13.79 -16.58
CA LEU A 287 6.50 12.99 -17.50
C LEU A 287 5.97 11.55 -17.61
N LEU A 288 5.59 10.93 -16.49
CA LEU A 288 4.99 9.60 -16.49
C LEU A 288 3.64 9.58 -17.21
N ALA A 289 2.80 10.57 -16.94
CA ALA A 289 1.51 10.77 -17.60
C ALA A 289 1.66 10.85 -19.13
N ASP A 290 2.58 11.67 -19.62
CA ASP A 290 2.78 11.88 -21.05
C ASP A 290 3.37 10.64 -21.74
N ALA A 291 4.33 9.96 -21.08
CA ALA A 291 4.97 8.78 -21.63
C ALA A 291 4.01 7.57 -21.74
N LEU A 292 3.16 7.35 -20.72
CA LEU A 292 2.30 6.16 -20.64
C LEU A 292 0.91 6.37 -21.26
N LYS A 293 0.45 7.61 -21.46
CA LYS A 293 -0.74 7.87 -22.29
C LYS A 293 -0.49 7.57 -23.77
N GLY A 294 0.76 7.68 -24.22
CA GLY A 294 1.17 7.45 -25.61
C GLY A 294 1.25 5.98 -26.03
N THR A 295 1.17 5.02 -25.11
CA THR A 295 1.39 3.58 -25.38
C THR A 295 0.11 2.78 -25.65
N SER A 296 -1.06 3.41 -25.79
CA SER A 296 -2.28 2.70 -26.23
C SER A 296 -2.03 1.98 -27.56
N PRO A 297 -2.26 0.67 -27.66
CA PRO A 297 -2.08 -0.05 -28.91
C PRO A 297 -3.06 0.52 -29.94
N ARG A 298 -2.52 0.96 -31.08
CA ARG A 298 -3.31 1.17 -32.30
C ARG A 298 -3.71 -0.18 -32.89
#